data_AF-A0A1G0E5N7-F1
#
_entry.id   AF-A0A1G0E5N7-F1
#
_cell.length_a   1.000
_cell.length_b   1.000
_cell.length_c   1.000
_cell.angle_alpha   90.00
_cell.angle_beta   90.00
_cell.angle_gamma   90.00
#
_symmetry.space_group_name_H-M   'P 1'
#
loop_
_entity.id
_entity.type
_entity.pdbx_description
1 polymer ?
#
loop_
_entity_poly.entity_id
_entity_poly.type
_entity_poly.pdbx_seq_one_letter_code
_entity_poly.pdbx_strand_id
1 'polypeptide(L)'
;MPDFYNTILKSISDYKVILRRNLSAKQCAAKLHELGIKRNYIKNIDEVKLYETGLRIIDELKKYIDAHKGERTANFYFGAEEFLQYLEELFAQYTVEDGRIIHAGQRASCMLIEAIQLITIPKEKMTAKIVQQIRDFGDVVNKYGSKEQKKIFNDAISSKEEFLASS
;
A
#
# COMPACT_ATOMS: atom_id res chain seq x y z
N MET A 1 -12.50 8.58 2.33
CA MET A 1 -11.10 8.47 1.89
C MET A 1 -10.98 9.07 0.52
N PRO A 2 -9.93 9.85 0.21
CA PRO A 2 -9.64 10.17 -1.16
C PRO A 2 -9.33 8.88 -1.91
N ASP A 3 -9.93 8.74 -3.09
CA ASP A 3 -9.67 7.66 -4.03
C ASP A 3 -8.17 7.59 -4.36
N PHE A 4 -7.60 6.38 -4.34
CA PHE A 4 -6.18 6.12 -4.61
C PHE A 4 -5.77 6.77 -5.92
N TYR A 5 -6.59 6.62 -6.97
CA TYR A 5 -6.33 7.16 -8.30
C TYR A 5 -6.12 8.68 -8.26
N ASN A 6 -7.04 9.41 -7.62
CA ASN A 6 -6.95 10.87 -7.52
C ASN A 6 -5.75 11.32 -6.68
N THR A 7 -5.45 10.57 -5.60
CA THR A 7 -4.32 10.86 -4.72
C THR A 7 -2.99 10.69 -5.45
N ILE A 8 -2.82 9.57 -6.18
CA ILE A 8 -1.57 9.32 -6.90
C ILE A 8 -1.38 10.27 -8.08
N LEU A 9 -2.44 10.69 -8.76
CA LEU A 9 -2.37 11.71 -9.81
C LEU A 9 -1.89 13.07 -9.28
N LYS A 10 -2.37 13.45 -8.09
CA LYS A 10 -1.91 14.66 -7.41
C LYS A 10 -0.43 14.53 -7.04
N SER A 11 -0.03 13.42 -6.42
CA SER A 11 1.36 13.13 -6.09
C SER A 11 2.30 13.19 -7.31
N ILE A 12 1.90 12.60 -8.44
CA ILE A 12 2.67 12.68 -9.70
C ILE A 12 2.79 14.13 -10.17
N SER A 13 1.76 14.95 -9.96
CA SER A 13 1.78 16.36 -10.32
C SER A 13 2.70 17.17 -9.41
N ASP A 14 2.68 16.91 -8.11
CA ASP A 14 3.57 17.54 -7.14
C ASP A 14 5.04 17.16 -7.40
N TYR A 15 5.30 15.89 -7.72
CA TYR A 15 6.62 15.43 -8.14
C TYR A 15 7.13 16.14 -9.41
N LYS A 16 6.27 16.39 -10.41
CA LYS A 16 6.65 17.20 -11.59
C LYS A 16 7.08 18.61 -11.21
N VAL A 17 6.44 19.21 -10.20
CA VAL A 17 6.83 20.53 -9.70
C VAL A 17 8.22 20.48 -9.07
N ILE A 18 8.50 19.44 -8.27
CA ILE A 18 9.84 19.20 -7.71
C ILE A 18 10.86 19.07 -8.85
N LEU A 19 10.63 18.22 -9.86
CA LEU A 19 11.59 18.06 -10.96
C LEU A 19 11.88 19.37 -11.71
N ARG A 20 10.85 20.17 -12.01
CA ARG A 20 11.01 21.46 -12.71
C ARG A 20 11.79 22.50 -11.92
N ARG A 21 11.79 22.41 -10.60
CA ARG A 21 12.55 23.33 -9.74
C ARG A 21 14.04 22.99 -9.71
N ASN A 22 14.41 21.75 -9.99
CA ASN A 22 15.78 21.25 -9.77
C ASN A 22 16.52 20.86 -11.05
N LEU A 23 15.78 20.57 -12.11
CA LEU A 23 16.34 20.13 -13.37
C LEU A 23 16.08 21.17 -14.45
N SER A 24 17.03 21.29 -15.39
CA SER A 24 16.77 22.00 -16.63
C SER A 24 15.59 21.38 -17.38
N ALA A 25 14.92 22.15 -18.25
CA ALA A 25 13.77 21.66 -19.00
C ALA A 25 14.06 20.36 -19.79
N LYS A 26 15.29 20.23 -20.34
CA LYS A 26 15.74 19.04 -21.06
C LYS A 26 15.88 17.82 -20.13
N GLN A 27 16.52 18.00 -18.97
CA GLN A 27 16.69 16.94 -17.98
C GLN A 27 15.34 16.53 -17.37
N CYS A 28 14.46 17.49 -17.07
CA CYS A 28 13.11 17.22 -16.59
C CYS A 28 12.29 16.40 -17.61
N ALA A 29 12.37 16.73 -18.90
CA ALA A 29 11.67 15.99 -19.95
C ALA A 29 12.22 14.55 -20.10
N ALA A 30 13.54 14.38 -20.06
CA ALA A 30 14.18 13.06 -20.10
C ALA A 30 13.74 12.20 -18.89
N LYS A 31 13.76 12.78 -17.69
CA LYS A 31 13.36 12.09 -16.46
C LYS A 31 11.90 11.66 -16.46
N LEU A 32 11.00 12.54 -16.89
CA LEU A 32 9.58 12.21 -17.03
C LEU A 32 9.34 11.13 -18.09
N HIS A 33 10.17 11.09 -19.15
CA HIS A 33 10.12 10.03 -20.15
C HIS A 33 10.56 8.68 -19.57
N GLU A 34 11.67 8.64 -18.84
CA GLU A 34 12.18 7.43 -18.16
C GLU A 34 11.16 6.84 -17.17
N LEU A 35 10.47 7.71 -16.43
CA LEU A 35 9.44 7.30 -15.48
C LEU A 35 8.10 6.91 -16.14
N GLY A 36 7.97 7.06 -17.46
CA GLY A 36 6.72 6.77 -18.19
C GLY A 36 5.60 7.80 -17.96
N ILE A 37 5.92 8.97 -17.40
CA ILE A 37 4.97 10.01 -17.00
C ILE A 37 4.68 10.94 -18.19
N LYS A 38 3.97 10.44 -19.21
CA LYS A 38 3.52 11.25 -20.37
C LYS A 38 2.10 11.79 -20.17
N ARG A 39 1.85 13.05 -20.53
CA ARG A 39 0.56 13.74 -20.30
C ARG A 39 -0.64 13.01 -20.93
N ASN A 40 -0.45 12.40 -22.10
CA ASN A 40 -1.50 11.63 -22.79
C ASN A 40 -1.68 10.23 -22.22
N TYR A 41 -0.67 9.72 -21.50
CA TYR A 41 -0.66 8.36 -20.95
C TYR A 41 -1.41 8.30 -19.61
N ILE A 42 -1.29 9.36 -18.80
CA ILE A 42 -1.88 9.45 -17.46
C ILE A 42 -3.43 9.52 -17.46
N LYS A 43 -4.07 9.89 -18.57
CA LYS A 43 -5.54 9.95 -18.63
C LYS A 43 -6.21 8.58 -18.82
N ASN A 44 -5.50 7.60 -19.37
CA ASN A 44 -6.03 6.29 -19.73
C ASN A 44 -5.19 5.15 -19.11
N ILE A 45 -4.38 5.48 -18.11
CA ILE A 45 -3.52 4.52 -17.43
C ILE A 45 -4.35 3.77 -16.38
N ASP A 46 -4.12 2.46 -16.32
CA ASP A 46 -4.71 1.61 -15.30
C ASP A 46 -4.13 1.92 -13.90
N GLU A 47 -4.92 1.71 -12.86
CA GLU A 47 -4.54 1.99 -11.47
C GLU A 47 -3.29 1.23 -11.04
N VAL A 48 -3.12 -0.01 -11.49
CA VAL A 48 -1.92 -0.81 -11.24
C VAL A 48 -0.68 -0.14 -11.83
N LYS A 49 -0.77 0.35 -13.07
CA LYS A 49 0.34 1.05 -13.72
C LYS A 49 0.63 2.40 -13.05
N LEU A 50 -0.38 3.07 -12.49
CA LEU A 50 -0.19 4.26 -11.65
C LEU A 50 0.55 3.92 -10.35
N TYR A 51 0.17 2.82 -9.70
CA TYR A 51 0.87 2.31 -8.52
C TYR A 51 2.34 2.02 -8.83
N GLU A 52 2.63 1.27 -9.89
CA GLU A 52 4.00 1.02 -10.35
C GLU A 52 4.78 2.30 -10.68
N THR A 53 4.10 3.31 -11.24
CA THR A 53 4.72 4.61 -11.53
C THR A 53 5.07 5.34 -10.23
N GLY A 54 4.19 5.30 -9.23
CA GLY A 54 4.45 5.85 -7.91
C GLY A 54 5.64 5.19 -7.22
N LEU A 55 5.74 3.86 -7.27
CA LEU A 55 6.90 3.13 -6.74
C LEU A 55 8.21 3.56 -7.43
N ARG A 56 8.21 3.74 -8.75
CA ARG A 56 9.38 4.26 -9.48
C ARG A 56 9.76 5.67 -9.05
N ILE A 57 8.78 6.53 -8.73
CA ILE A 57 9.03 7.87 -8.19
C ILE A 57 9.68 7.79 -6.80
N ILE A 58 9.18 6.90 -5.92
CA ILE A 58 9.76 6.66 -4.59
C ILE A 58 11.23 6.23 -4.71
N ASP A 59 11.52 5.25 -5.56
CA ASP A 59 12.89 4.76 -5.78
C ASP A 59 13.83 5.84 -6.32
N GLU A 60 13.30 6.72 -7.17
CA GLU A 60 14.04 7.84 -7.72
C GLU A 60 14.35 8.88 -6.65
N LEU A 61 13.35 9.26 -5.85
CA LEU A 61 13.51 10.21 -4.76
C LEU A 61 14.52 9.70 -3.74
N LYS A 62 14.49 8.41 -3.39
CA LYS A 62 15.50 7.78 -2.53
C LYS A 62 16.91 7.95 -3.07
N LYS A 63 17.13 7.60 -4.34
CA LYS A 63 18.43 7.77 -5.02
C LYS A 63 18.87 9.22 -5.05
N TYR A 64 17.94 10.14 -5.31
CA TYR A 64 18.23 11.57 -5.34
C TYR A 64 18.65 12.08 -3.96
N ILE A 65 17.89 11.74 -2.92
CA ILE A 65 18.15 12.13 -1.52
C ILE A 65 19.51 11.58 -1.06
N ASP A 66 19.79 10.29 -1.32
CA ASP A 66 21.06 9.66 -0.95
C ASP A 66 22.26 10.28 -1.69
N ALA A 67 22.11 10.61 -2.98
CA ALA A 67 23.18 11.21 -3.77
C ALA A 67 23.56 12.62 -3.31
N HIS A 68 22.63 13.37 -2.69
CA HIS A 68 22.84 14.74 -2.25
C HIS A 68 22.97 14.87 -0.72
N LYS A 69 23.20 13.74 -0.03
CA LYS A 69 23.37 13.63 1.42
C LYS A 69 24.69 14.28 1.87
N GLY A 70 24.74 15.62 1.83
CA GLY A 70 25.95 16.40 2.14
C GLY A 70 25.94 17.82 1.57
N GLU A 71 25.24 18.05 0.46
CA GLU A 71 25.14 19.36 -0.21
C GLU A 71 23.92 20.13 0.32
N ARG A 72 24.06 20.72 1.51
CA ARG A 72 22.93 21.29 2.27
C ARG A 72 22.52 22.68 1.77
N THR A 73 21.52 22.76 0.90
CA THR A 73 20.61 23.92 0.89
C THR A 73 19.36 23.59 1.71
N ALA A 74 19.31 24.13 2.95
CA ALA A 74 18.39 23.74 4.02
C ALA A 74 16.89 23.75 3.68
N ASN A 75 16.45 24.59 2.75
CA ASN A 75 15.02 24.75 2.43
C ASN A 75 14.48 23.75 1.39
N PHE A 76 15.36 23.10 0.61
CA PHE A 76 14.94 22.26 -0.50
C PHE A 76 14.83 20.78 -0.11
N TYR A 77 15.82 20.29 0.65
CA TYR A 77 15.92 18.89 1.06
C TYR A 77 14.74 18.47 1.96
N PHE A 78 14.27 19.39 2.81
CA PHE A 78 13.13 19.17 3.68
C PHE A 78 11.85 18.80 2.91
N GLY A 79 11.54 19.52 1.82
CA GLY A 79 10.33 19.24 1.03
C GLY A 79 10.38 17.96 0.21
N ALA A 80 11.57 17.49 -0.19
CA ALA A 80 11.73 16.23 -0.92
C ALA A 80 11.67 15.01 0.02
N GLU A 81 12.27 15.11 1.21
CA GLU A 81 12.18 14.07 2.23
C GLU A 81 10.77 13.93 2.79
N GLU A 82 10.11 15.05 3.12
CA GLU A 82 8.70 15.04 3.57
C GLU A 82 7.78 14.43 2.49
N PHE A 83 8.03 14.76 1.22
CA PHE A 83 7.25 14.20 0.12
C PHE A 83 7.52 12.70 -0.08
N LEU A 84 8.78 12.26 0.04
CA LEU A 84 9.13 10.84 0.02
C LEU A 84 8.41 10.09 1.15
N GLN A 85 8.49 10.59 2.38
CA GLN A 85 7.83 10.00 3.53
C GLN A 85 6.31 9.90 3.31
N TYR A 86 5.69 10.99 2.84
CA TYR A 86 4.27 11.01 2.49
C TYR A 86 3.91 9.91 1.48
N LEU A 87 4.71 9.73 0.42
CA LEU A 87 4.47 8.68 -0.57
C LEU A 87 4.65 7.28 0.03
N GLU A 88 5.66 7.05 0.86
CA GLU A 88 5.87 5.75 1.50
C GLU A 88 4.71 5.38 2.43
N GLU A 89 4.25 6.33 3.25
CA GLU A 89 3.10 6.14 4.12
C GLU A 89 1.80 5.92 3.34
N LEU A 90 1.62 6.62 2.22
CA LEU A 90 0.50 6.40 1.32
C LEU A 90 0.55 4.99 0.74
N PHE A 91 1.68 4.58 0.16
CA PHE A 91 1.81 3.29 -0.53
C PHE A 91 1.79 2.10 0.41
N ALA A 92 2.21 2.26 1.66
CA ALA A 92 2.10 1.23 2.69
C ALA A 92 0.65 0.81 2.98
N GLN A 93 -0.33 1.67 2.65
CA GLN A 93 -1.75 1.40 2.86
C GLN A 93 -2.39 0.60 1.71
N TYR A 94 -1.68 0.43 0.58
CA TYR A 94 -2.23 -0.20 -0.62
C TYR A 94 -1.37 -1.37 -1.11
N THR A 95 -2.02 -2.38 -1.66
CA THR A 95 -1.36 -3.53 -2.27
C THR A 95 -2.04 -3.89 -3.59
N VAL A 96 -1.33 -4.62 -4.45
CA VAL A 96 -1.86 -5.12 -5.72
C VAL A 96 -2.28 -6.57 -5.49
N GLU A 97 -3.57 -6.87 -5.64
CA GLU A 97 -4.14 -8.21 -5.61
C GLU A 97 -5.04 -8.39 -6.84
N ASP A 98 -4.90 -9.50 -7.57
CA ASP A 98 -5.71 -9.84 -8.74
C ASP A 98 -5.81 -8.72 -9.80
N GLY A 99 -4.72 -7.98 -10.00
CA GLY A 99 -4.66 -6.88 -10.97
C GLY A 99 -5.46 -5.64 -10.54
N ARG A 100 -5.74 -5.48 -9.24
CA ARG A 100 -6.44 -4.32 -8.68
C ARG A 100 -5.69 -3.77 -7.49
N ILE A 101 -5.85 -2.47 -7.24
CA ILE A 101 -5.33 -1.82 -6.05
C ILE A 101 -6.35 -1.99 -4.92
N ILE A 102 -5.90 -2.57 -3.81
CA ILE A 102 -6.72 -2.80 -2.63
C ILE A 102 -6.10 -2.06 -1.44
N HIS A 103 -6.95 -1.39 -0.66
CA HIS A 103 -6.53 -0.82 0.60
C HIS A 103 -6.35 -1.93 1.65
N ALA A 104 -5.11 -2.11 2.13
CA ALA A 104 -4.70 -3.17 3.03
C ALA A 104 -5.56 -3.25 4.31
N GLY A 105 -5.84 -2.10 4.93
CA GLY A 105 -6.71 -2.06 6.12
C GLY A 105 -8.17 -2.47 5.86
N GLN A 106 -8.72 -2.15 4.68
CA GLN A 106 -10.08 -2.57 4.32
C GLN A 106 -10.11 -4.07 4.04
N ARG A 107 -9.08 -4.58 3.35
CA ARG A 107 -8.90 -6.02 3.12
C ARG A 107 -8.85 -6.79 4.44
N ALA A 108 -8.06 -6.32 5.41
CA ALA A 108 -8.00 -6.90 6.74
C ALA A 108 -9.37 -6.89 7.45
N SER A 109 -10.12 -5.79 7.38
CA SER A 109 -11.49 -5.72 7.93
C SER A 109 -12.42 -6.76 7.32
N CYS A 110 -12.41 -6.91 6.00
CA CYS A 110 -13.24 -7.91 5.31
C CYS A 110 -12.86 -9.34 5.74
N MET A 111 -11.57 -9.67 5.72
CA MET A 111 -11.10 -11.00 6.12
C MET A 111 -11.39 -11.29 7.59
N LEU A 112 -11.31 -10.29 8.48
CA LEU A 112 -11.69 -10.44 9.88
C LEU A 112 -13.16 -10.84 10.03
N ILE A 113 -14.06 -10.16 9.33
CA ILE A 113 -15.51 -10.45 9.39
C ILE A 113 -15.78 -11.86 8.85
N GLU A 114 -15.21 -12.20 7.70
CA GLU A 114 -15.36 -13.53 7.10
C GLU A 114 -14.82 -14.63 8.04
N ALA A 115 -13.67 -14.39 8.67
CA ALA A 115 -13.11 -15.34 9.62
C ALA A 115 -13.97 -15.51 10.87
N ILE A 116 -14.50 -14.41 11.43
CA ILE A 116 -15.43 -14.48 12.58
C ILE A 116 -16.66 -15.31 12.20
N GLN A 117 -17.23 -15.09 11.02
CA GLN A 117 -18.38 -15.87 10.54
C GLN A 117 -18.04 -17.36 10.48
N LEU A 118 -16.88 -17.73 9.93
CA LEU A 118 -16.43 -19.13 9.89
C LEU A 118 -16.17 -19.70 11.29
N ILE A 119 -15.56 -18.92 12.19
CA ILE A 119 -15.32 -19.32 13.59
C ILE A 119 -16.65 -19.62 14.29
N THR A 120 -17.72 -18.89 14.01
CA THR A 120 -19.04 -19.13 14.65
C THR A 120 -19.76 -20.39 14.17
N ILE A 121 -19.30 -21.06 13.11
CA ILE A 121 -19.91 -22.29 12.61
C ILE A 121 -19.92 -23.39 13.70
N PRO A 122 -21.02 -24.17 13.85
CA PRO A 122 -21.09 -25.29 14.79
C PRO A 122 -20.00 -26.34 14.55
N LYS A 123 -19.53 -26.97 15.63
CA LYS A 123 -18.38 -27.89 15.62
C LYS A 123 -18.58 -29.06 14.66
N GLU A 124 -19.81 -29.56 14.55
CA GLU A 124 -20.19 -30.71 13.72
C GLU A 124 -20.10 -30.41 12.23
N LYS A 125 -20.06 -29.13 11.87
CA LYS A 125 -19.91 -28.64 10.49
C LYS A 125 -18.51 -28.10 10.20
N MET A 126 -17.61 -28.17 11.18
CA MET A 126 -16.24 -27.71 11.01
C MET A 126 -15.46 -28.72 10.17
N THR A 127 -15.09 -28.32 8.96
CA THR A 127 -14.30 -29.14 8.05
C THR A 127 -12.86 -28.62 7.99
N ALA A 128 -11.91 -29.48 7.60
CA ALA A 128 -10.52 -29.07 7.38
C ALA A 128 -10.41 -27.88 6.40
N LYS A 129 -11.30 -27.81 5.39
CA LYS A 129 -11.38 -26.68 4.47
C LYS A 129 -11.74 -25.37 5.18
N ILE A 130 -12.71 -25.39 6.09
CA ILE A 130 -13.11 -24.20 6.86
C ILE A 130 -11.96 -23.77 7.79
N VAL A 131 -11.30 -24.72 8.45
CA VAL A 131 -10.13 -24.42 9.29
C VAL A 131 -9.02 -23.76 8.48
N GLN A 132 -8.75 -24.27 7.27
CA GLN A 132 -7.76 -23.66 6.38
C GLN A 132 -8.18 -22.24 5.98
N GLN A 133 -9.44 -22.01 5.63
CA GLN A 133 -9.94 -20.66 5.29
C GLN A 133 -9.80 -19.68 6.47
N ILE A 134 -10.08 -20.11 7.70
CA ILE A 134 -9.87 -19.29 8.90
C ILE A 134 -8.39 -18.90 9.03
N ARG A 135 -7.47 -19.84 8.78
CA ARG A 135 -6.03 -19.57 8.81
C ARG A 135 -5.61 -18.58 7.72
N ASP A 136 -6.06 -18.81 6.49
CA ASP A 136 -5.75 -17.93 5.36
C ASP A 136 -6.24 -16.49 5.62
N PHE A 137 -7.45 -16.34 6.15
CA PHE A 137 -7.97 -15.03 6.57
C PHE A 137 -7.18 -14.43 7.72
N GLY A 138 -6.79 -15.26 8.70
CA GLY A 138 -5.95 -14.86 9.82
C GLY A 138 -4.59 -14.32 9.40
N ASP A 139 -3.96 -14.92 8.38
CA ASP A 139 -2.70 -14.45 7.84
C ASP A 139 -2.82 -13.04 7.24
N VAL A 140 -3.92 -12.76 6.54
CA VAL A 140 -4.21 -11.42 6.00
C VAL A 140 -4.45 -10.42 7.13
N VAL A 141 -5.23 -10.78 8.16
CA VAL A 141 -5.46 -9.92 9.34
C VAL A 141 -4.17 -9.68 10.11
N ASN A 142 -3.31 -10.69 10.26
CA ASN A 142 -2.02 -10.55 10.94
C ASN A 142 -1.06 -9.66 10.15
N LYS A 143 -1.09 -9.75 8.82
CA LYS A 143 -0.24 -8.94 7.95
C LYS A 143 -0.67 -7.48 7.88
N TYR A 144 -1.97 -7.22 7.72
CA TYR A 144 -2.47 -5.88 7.38
C TYR A 144 -3.40 -5.24 8.42
N GLY A 145 -3.88 -6.01 9.40
CA GLY A 145 -4.81 -5.53 10.40
C GLY A 145 -4.18 -4.58 11.43
N SER A 146 -5.01 -3.73 12.03
CA SER A 146 -4.64 -2.92 13.19
C SER A 146 -4.38 -3.80 14.43
N LYS A 147 -3.76 -3.23 15.47
CA LYS A 147 -3.56 -3.93 16.75
C LYS A 147 -4.90 -4.44 17.33
N GLU A 148 -5.95 -3.63 17.20
CA GLU A 148 -7.29 -3.98 17.64
C GLU A 148 -7.89 -5.13 16.82
N GLN A 149 -7.76 -5.09 15.50
CA GLN A 149 -8.25 -6.17 14.63
C GLN A 149 -7.55 -7.50 14.90
N LYS A 150 -6.23 -7.49 15.10
CA LYS A 150 -5.46 -8.68 15.48
C LYS A 150 -5.91 -9.22 16.83
N LYS A 151 -6.17 -8.34 17.80
CA LYS A 151 -6.70 -8.73 19.11
C LYS A 151 -8.08 -9.38 18.98
N ILE A 152 -9.01 -8.75 18.25
CA ILE A 152 -10.36 -9.29 18.02
C ILE A 152 -10.28 -10.67 17.37
N PHE A 153 -9.42 -10.84 16.37
CA PHE A 153 -9.22 -12.12 15.71
C PHE A 153 -8.73 -13.20 16.68
N ASN A 154 -7.70 -12.88 17.47
CA ASN A 154 -7.15 -13.80 18.46
C ASN A 154 -8.18 -14.14 19.53
N ASP A 155 -8.89 -13.15 20.07
CA ASP A 155 -9.95 -13.38 21.07
C ASP A 155 -11.06 -14.29 20.51
N ALA A 156 -11.43 -14.11 19.23
CA ALA A 156 -12.41 -14.95 18.55
C ALA A 156 -11.92 -16.40 18.40
N ILE A 157 -10.65 -16.61 18.03
CA ILE A 157 -10.06 -17.95 17.96
C ILE A 157 -9.95 -18.56 19.36
N SER A 158 -9.44 -17.83 20.35
CA SER A 158 -9.24 -18.30 21.72
C SER A 158 -10.54 -18.68 22.42
N SER A 159 -11.65 -17.99 22.12
CA SER A 159 -12.98 -18.41 22.56
C SER A 159 -13.39 -19.81 22.07
N LYS A 160 -12.66 -20.35 21.08
CA LYS A 160 -12.78 -21.70 20.53
C LYS A 160 -11.49 -22.54 20.64
N GLU A 161 -10.42 -22.08 21.30
CA GLU A 161 -9.10 -22.75 21.30
C GLU A 161 -9.02 -24.07 22.08
N GLU A 162 -10.00 -24.42 22.92
CA GLU A 162 -10.14 -25.81 23.39
C GLU A 162 -10.40 -26.81 22.24
N PHE A 163 -10.57 -26.34 20.99
CA PHE A 163 -11.04 -27.15 19.87
C PHE A 163 -10.07 -27.28 18.67
N LEU A 164 -9.17 -26.33 18.43
CA LEU A 164 -8.23 -26.38 17.28
C LEU A 164 -6.95 -27.19 17.55
N ALA A 165 -6.66 -27.51 18.81
CA ALA A 165 -5.51 -28.33 19.21
C ALA A 165 -5.76 -29.85 19.12
N SER A 166 -6.97 -30.26 18.75
CA SER A 166 -7.44 -31.66 18.75
C SER A 166 -7.64 -32.25 17.35
N SER A 167 -7.19 -31.56 16.29
CA SER A 167 -7.37 -31.93 14.88
C SER A 167 -6.06 -31.96 14.11
#